data_AF-A0A7Z0T7R6-F1
#
_entry.id   AF-A0A7Z0T7R6-F1
#
_cell.length_a   1.000
_cell.length_b   1.000
_cell.length_c   1.000
_cell.angle_alpha   90.00
_cell.angle_beta   90.00
_cell.angle_gamma   90.00
#
_symmetry.space_group_name_H-M   'P 1'
#
loop_
_entity.id
_entity.type
_entity.pdbx_description
1 polymer ?
#
loop_
_entity_poly.entity_id
_entity_poly.type
_entity_poly.pdbx_seq_one_letter_code
_entity_poly.pdbx_strand_id
1 'polypeptide(L)'
;MDTAVWANCIAGAALLISVVAAILSWRAVATAKQANQINIHLYQKILYEKFRIAFEQLKKSNSESRQREFMEFGPHVQSASIYVSSGLAEDIKEFYSVCLDLHESREILEVSKSKLDNVQDPNLVSMSNPVSSQETELAARNYAKARGNFIYARAHAINLGTKLQDRFIKEMVLV
;
A
#
# COMPACT_ATOMS: atom_id res chain seq x y z
N MET A 1 -4.03 60.30 -41.50
CA MET A 1 -4.72 59.28 -40.68
C MET A 1 -4.15 59.42 -39.28
N ASP A 2 -4.95 59.87 -38.33
CA ASP A 2 -4.45 60.28 -37.01
C ASP A 2 -4.00 59.08 -36.18
N THR A 3 -2.83 59.22 -35.55
CA THR A 3 -2.21 58.21 -34.66
C THR A 3 -3.15 57.77 -33.53
N ALA A 4 -4.05 58.65 -33.09
CA ALA A 4 -5.08 58.37 -32.10
C ALA A 4 -6.11 57.32 -32.58
N VAL A 5 -6.48 57.33 -33.86
CA VAL A 5 -7.43 56.36 -34.42
C VAL A 5 -6.81 54.96 -34.45
N TRP A 6 -5.54 54.86 -34.84
CA TRP A 6 -4.79 53.59 -34.82
C TRP A 6 -4.62 53.04 -33.41
N ALA A 7 -4.28 53.89 -32.44
CA ALA A 7 -4.16 53.48 -31.03
C ALA A 7 -5.49 52.95 -30.46
N ASN A 8 -6.60 53.61 -30.78
CA ASN A 8 -7.93 53.17 -30.34
C ASN A 8 -8.34 51.81 -30.97
N CYS A 9 -8.02 51.57 -32.24
CA CYS A 9 -8.26 50.28 -32.89
C CYS A 9 -7.45 49.15 -32.24
N ILE A 10 -6.17 49.39 -31.93
CA ILE A 10 -5.30 48.41 -31.27
C ILE A 10 -5.79 48.14 -29.85
N ALA A 11 -6.18 49.17 -29.10
CA ALA A 11 -6.73 49.02 -27.75
C ALA A 11 -8.03 48.20 -27.74
N GLY A 12 -8.93 48.45 -28.70
CA GLY A 12 -10.17 47.67 -28.86
C GLY A 12 -9.91 46.20 -29.19
N ALA A 13 -8.96 45.93 -30.10
CA ALA A 13 -8.55 44.57 -30.43
C ALA A 13 -7.90 43.85 -29.23
N ALA A 14 -7.04 44.54 -28.49
CA ALA A 14 -6.40 43.99 -27.29
C ALA A 14 -7.44 43.66 -26.19
N LEU A 15 -8.44 44.53 -26.00
CA LEU A 15 -9.53 44.29 -25.04
C LEU A 15 -10.36 43.08 -25.45
N LEU A 16 -10.70 42.94 -26.74
CA LEU A 16 -11.39 41.75 -27.25
C LEU A 16 -10.58 40.46 -27.05
N ILE A 17 -9.28 40.49 -27.35
CA ILE A 17 -8.39 39.34 -27.13
C ILE A 17 -8.34 38.98 -25.64
N SER A 18 -8.27 39.97 -24.75
CA SER A 18 -8.27 39.75 -23.30
C SER A 18 -9.58 39.12 -22.80
N VAL A 19 -10.73 39.60 -23.29
CA VAL A 19 -12.05 39.02 -22.94
C VAL A 19 -12.15 37.57 -23.44
N VAL A 20 -11.73 37.30 -24.66
CA VAL A 20 -11.72 35.93 -25.22
C VAL A 20 -10.79 35.03 -24.41
N ALA A 21 -9.59 35.50 -24.05
CA ALA A 21 -8.65 34.75 -23.23
C ALA A 21 -9.21 34.45 -21.83
N ALA A 22 -9.91 35.40 -21.20
CA ALA A 22 -10.56 35.20 -19.91
C ALA A 22 -11.66 34.12 -19.98
N ILE A 23 -12.49 34.14 -21.03
CA ILE A 23 -13.53 33.11 -21.26
C ILE A 23 -12.91 31.73 -21.46
N LEU A 24 -11.85 31.64 -22.28
CA LEU A 24 -11.15 30.38 -22.50
C LEU A 24 -10.48 29.87 -21.22
N SER A 25 -9.91 30.75 -20.40
CA SER A 25 -9.32 30.40 -19.10
C SER A 25 -10.36 29.82 -18.15
N TRP A 26 -11.55 30.43 -18.01
CA TRP A 26 -12.61 29.88 -17.16
C TRP A 26 -13.09 28.50 -17.63
N ARG A 27 -13.23 28.31 -18.94
CA ARG A 27 -13.58 26.98 -19.49
C ARG A 27 -12.48 25.97 -19.24
N ALA A 28 -11.21 26.35 -19.41
CA ALA A 28 -10.08 25.49 -19.11
C ALA A 28 -10.00 25.09 -17.63
N VAL A 29 -10.34 26.01 -16.71
CA VAL A 29 -10.41 25.69 -15.28
C VAL A 29 -11.53 24.69 -14.99
N ALA A 30 -12.71 24.85 -15.61
CA ALA A 30 -13.82 23.92 -15.44
C ALA A 30 -13.48 22.51 -15.95
N THR A 31 -12.88 22.42 -17.14
CA THR A 31 -12.46 21.12 -17.71
C THR A 31 -11.30 20.50 -16.93
N ALA A 32 -10.34 21.30 -16.45
CA ALA A 32 -9.26 20.83 -15.59
C ALA A 32 -9.78 20.27 -14.26
N LYS A 33 -10.78 20.92 -13.65
CA LYS A 33 -11.43 20.40 -12.43
C LYS A 33 -12.10 19.05 -12.68
N GLN A 34 -12.84 18.92 -13.79
CA GLN A 34 -13.48 17.66 -14.16
C GLN A 34 -12.46 16.56 -14.45
N ALA A 35 -11.39 16.87 -15.18
CA ALA A 35 -10.31 15.94 -15.45
C ALA A 35 -9.59 15.51 -14.15
N ASN A 36 -9.40 16.43 -13.21
CA ASN A 36 -8.82 16.12 -11.91
C ASN A 36 -9.69 15.18 -11.09
N GLN A 37 -11.02 15.39 -11.08
CA GLN A 37 -11.96 14.47 -10.42
C GLN A 37 -11.88 13.06 -11.01
N ILE A 38 -11.88 12.93 -12.34
CA ILE A 38 -11.72 11.64 -13.02
C ILE A 38 -10.40 10.98 -12.61
N ASN A 39 -9.31 11.75 -12.55
CA ASN A 39 -8.00 11.24 -12.20
C ASN A 39 -7.92 10.76 -10.73
N ILE A 40 -8.57 11.49 -9.81
CA ILE A 40 -8.69 11.08 -8.40
C ILE A 40 -9.43 9.74 -8.30
N HIS A 41 -10.57 9.59 -8.98
CA HIS A 41 -11.33 8.33 -8.98
C HIS A 41 -10.54 7.16 -9.59
N LEU A 42 -9.81 7.41 -10.68
CA LEU A 42 -8.93 6.41 -11.27
C LEU A 42 -7.87 5.95 -10.26
N TYR A 43 -7.27 6.90 -9.54
CA TYR A 43 -6.27 6.58 -8.52
C TYR A 43 -6.86 5.79 -7.34
N GLN A 44 -8.03 6.19 -6.83
CA GLN A 44 -8.74 5.46 -5.78
C GLN A 44 -9.01 4.01 -6.18
N LYS A 45 -9.42 3.78 -7.44
CA LYS A 45 -9.62 2.43 -7.98
C LYS A 45 -8.33 1.63 -8.02
N ILE A 46 -7.23 2.23 -8.50
CA ILE A 46 -5.91 1.58 -8.52
C ILE A 46 -5.44 1.23 -7.11
N LEU A 47 -5.60 2.15 -6.17
CA LEU A 47 -5.25 1.96 -4.76
C LEU A 47 -6.04 0.79 -4.15
N TYR A 48 -7.35 0.74 -4.38
CA TYR A 48 -8.20 -0.36 -3.93
C TYR A 48 -7.81 -1.70 -4.59
N GLU A 49 -7.52 -1.71 -5.88
CA GLU A 49 -7.10 -2.92 -6.58
C GLU A 49 -5.79 -3.48 -6.03
N LYS A 50 -4.80 -2.61 -5.80
CA LYS A 50 -3.52 -2.99 -5.20
C LYS A 50 -3.68 -3.50 -3.77
N PHE A 51 -4.52 -2.82 -2.97
CA PHE A 51 -4.90 -3.30 -1.64
C PHE A 51 -5.55 -4.70 -1.72
N ARG A 52 -6.54 -4.90 -2.61
CA ARG A 52 -7.25 -6.19 -2.77
C ARG A 52 -6.28 -7.31 -3.11
N ILE A 53 -5.33 -7.08 -4.02
CA ILE A 53 -4.30 -8.06 -4.38
C ILE A 53 -3.46 -8.43 -3.15
N ALA A 54 -2.93 -7.45 -2.41
CA ALA A 54 -2.18 -7.69 -1.18
C ALA A 54 -3.01 -8.46 -0.13
N PHE A 55 -4.28 -8.10 0.02
CA PHE A 55 -5.17 -8.75 0.99
C PHE A 55 -5.54 -10.18 0.61
N GLU A 56 -5.77 -10.46 -0.67
CA GLU A 56 -6.01 -11.82 -1.15
C GLU A 56 -4.79 -12.73 -0.97
N GLN A 57 -3.58 -12.20 -1.18
CA GLN A 57 -2.35 -12.94 -0.92
C GLN A 57 -2.18 -13.26 0.56
N LEU A 58 -2.49 -12.31 1.45
CA LEU A 58 -2.49 -12.53 2.89
C LEU A 58 -3.44 -13.66 3.32
N LYS A 59 -4.60 -13.78 2.67
CA LYS A 59 -5.60 -14.82 2.97
C LYS A 59 -5.16 -16.21 2.52
N LYS A 60 -4.48 -16.32 1.36
CA LYS A 60 -4.01 -17.60 0.82
C LYS A 60 -2.98 -18.24 1.77
N SER A 61 -3.34 -19.37 2.39
CA SER A 61 -2.59 -19.94 3.52
C SER A 61 -1.27 -20.61 3.17
N ASN A 62 -0.97 -20.82 1.88
CA ASN A 62 0.10 -21.73 1.46
C ASN A 62 1.11 -21.15 0.48
N SER A 63 0.89 -19.96 -0.06
CA SER A 63 1.88 -19.38 -0.97
C SER A 63 2.92 -18.64 -0.15
N GLU A 64 4.19 -18.91 -0.41
CA GLU A 64 5.21 -17.88 -0.56
C GLU A 64 4.52 -16.56 -0.90
N SER A 65 4.24 -15.75 0.12
CA SER A 65 3.67 -14.44 -0.08
C SER A 65 4.81 -13.69 -0.72
N ARG A 66 4.79 -13.53 -2.05
CA ARG A 66 5.94 -12.97 -2.74
C ARG A 66 6.01 -11.56 -2.22
N GLN A 67 7.01 -11.30 -1.38
CA GLN A 67 7.33 -10.00 -0.79
C GLN A 67 7.16 -8.85 -1.79
N ARG A 68 7.45 -9.15 -3.07
CA ARG A 68 7.20 -8.32 -4.25
C ARG A 68 5.80 -7.69 -4.30
N GLU A 69 4.72 -8.44 -4.06
CA GLU A 69 3.35 -7.91 -4.16
C GLU A 69 3.02 -6.92 -3.04
N PHE A 70 3.58 -7.10 -1.84
CA PHE A 70 3.47 -6.11 -0.77
C PHE A 70 4.35 -4.89 -1.06
N MET A 71 5.56 -5.10 -1.60
CA MET A 71 6.44 -4.00 -1.99
C MET A 71 5.83 -3.13 -3.09
N GLU A 72 5.08 -3.71 -4.03
CA GLU A 72 4.33 -2.96 -5.03
C GLU A 72 3.22 -2.10 -4.45
N PHE A 73 2.69 -2.44 -3.27
CA PHE A 73 1.67 -1.64 -2.60
C PHE A 73 2.25 -0.39 -1.91
N GLY A 74 3.51 -0.45 -1.45
CA GLY A 74 4.17 0.62 -0.69
C GLY A 74 4.11 2.02 -1.35
N PRO A 75 4.43 2.18 -2.64
CA PRO A 75 4.34 3.47 -3.32
C PRO A 75 2.92 4.07 -3.31
N HIS A 76 1.90 3.22 -3.38
CA HIS A 76 0.50 3.65 -3.35
C HIS A 76 0.06 4.07 -1.95
N VAL A 77 0.57 3.43 -0.90
CA VAL A 77 0.34 3.78 0.50
C VAL A 77 0.87 5.18 0.81
N GLN A 78 2.09 5.50 0.36
CA GLN A 78 2.73 6.81 0.63
C GLN A 78 1.92 7.99 0.06
N SER A 79 1.30 7.77 -1.10
CA SER A 79 0.54 8.78 -1.83
C SER A 79 -0.97 8.74 -1.52
N ALA A 80 -1.46 7.76 -0.76
CA ALA A 80 -2.89 7.58 -0.47
C ALA A 80 -3.55 8.84 0.13
N SER A 81 -2.84 9.55 1.02
CA SER A 81 -3.33 10.78 1.68
C SER A 81 -3.76 11.91 0.73
N ILE A 82 -3.33 11.86 -0.53
CA ILE A 82 -3.70 12.86 -1.56
C ILE A 82 -5.07 12.54 -2.17
N TYR A 83 -5.44 11.25 -2.20
CA TYR A 83 -6.55 10.76 -3.02
C TYR A 83 -7.71 10.16 -2.22
N VAL A 84 -7.50 9.85 -0.94
CA VAL A 84 -8.52 9.35 -0.02
C VAL A 84 -8.59 10.20 1.25
N SER A 85 -9.64 10.01 2.04
CA SER A 85 -9.78 10.64 3.35
C SER A 85 -8.56 10.35 4.24
N SER A 86 -8.21 11.31 5.10
CA SER A 86 -7.08 11.14 6.03
C SER A 86 -7.24 9.90 6.92
N GLY A 87 -8.48 9.57 7.32
CA GLY A 87 -8.75 8.37 8.12
C GLY A 87 -8.45 7.08 7.36
N LEU A 88 -8.92 6.98 6.11
CA LEU A 88 -8.64 5.82 5.26
C LEU A 88 -7.15 5.72 4.93
N ALA A 89 -6.47 6.84 4.69
CA ALA A 89 -5.02 6.86 4.45
C ALA A 89 -4.22 6.30 5.64
N GLU A 90 -4.58 6.64 6.87
CA GLU A 90 -3.93 6.08 8.06
C GLU A 90 -4.21 4.59 8.24
N ASP A 91 -5.44 4.13 8.02
CA ASP A 91 -5.75 2.70 8.08
C ASP A 91 -4.96 1.89 7.02
N ILE A 92 -4.78 2.46 5.82
CA ILE A 92 -3.97 1.86 4.74
C ILE A 92 -2.51 1.73 5.18
N LYS A 93 -1.95 2.77 5.80
CA LYS A 93 -0.58 2.75 6.33
C LYS A 93 -0.44 1.72 7.46
N GLU A 94 -1.39 1.67 8.37
CA GLU A 94 -1.40 0.70 9.47
C GLU A 94 -1.43 -0.73 8.93
N PHE A 95 -2.34 -1.02 8.00
CA PHE A 95 -2.41 -2.31 7.33
C PHE A 95 -1.08 -2.67 6.65
N TYR A 96 -0.48 -1.73 5.92
CA TYR A 96 0.81 -1.94 5.26
C TYR A 96 1.93 -2.24 6.26
N SER A 97 2.02 -1.50 7.37
CA SER A 97 2.99 -1.74 8.44
C SER A 97 2.85 -3.15 9.01
N VAL A 98 1.62 -3.57 9.32
CA VAL A 98 1.35 -4.90 9.85
C VAL A 98 1.71 -6.00 8.84
N CYS A 99 1.55 -5.76 7.54
CA CYS A 99 2.02 -6.68 6.51
C CYS A 99 3.55 -6.82 6.49
N LEU A 100 4.30 -5.74 6.76
CA LEU A 100 5.76 -5.79 6.89
C LEU A 100 6.17 -6.59 8.14
N ASP A 101 5.53 -6.33 9.29
CA ASP A 101 5.80 -7.04 10.55
C ASP A 101 5.50 -8.55 10.42
N LEU A 102 4.44 -8.90 9.68
CA LEU A 102 4.09 -10.28 9.38
C LEU A 102 5.18 -10.96 8.53
N HIS A 103 5.75 -10.23 7.58
CA HIS A 103 6.84 -10.74 6.75
C HIS A 103 8.09 -11.00 7.57
N GLU A 104 8.49 -10.05 8.42
CA GLU A 104 9.60 -10.24 9.37
C GLU A 104 9.35 -11.43 10.30
N SER A 105 8.14 -11.56 10.84
CA SER A 105 7.75 -12.70 11.68
C SER A 105 7.86 -14.04 10.96
N ARG A 106 7.63 -14.06 9.64
CA ARG A 106 7.80 -15.26 8.81
C ARG A 106 9.28 -15.62 8.65
N GLU A 107 10.15 -14.64 8.41
CA GLU A 107 11.59 -14.88 8.32
C GLU A 107 12.14 -15.47 9.63
N ILE A 108 11.72 -14.92 10.77
CA ILE A 108 12.08 -15.44 12.09
C ILE A 108 11.58 -16.89 12.28
N LEU A 109 10.37 -17.19 11.80
CA LEU A 109 9.80 -18.54 11.85
C LEU A 109 10.62 -19.54 11.01
N GLU A 110 10.97 -19.19 9.77
CA GLU A 110 11.76 -20.04 8.88
C GLU A 110 13.17 -20.29 9.44
N VAL A 111 13.83 -19.24 9.96
CA VAL A 111 15.14 -19.37 10.63
C VAL A 111 15.04 -20.27 11.86
N SER A 112 13.99 -20.11 12.67
CA SER A 112 13.78 -20.93 13.88
C SER A 112 13.48 -22.39 13.53
N LYS A 113 12.75 -22.62 12.43
CA LYS A 113 12.46 -23.95 11.90
C LYS A 113 13.73 -24.62 11.39
N SER A 114 14.52 -23.94 10.56
CA SER A 114 15.79 -24.46 10.05
C SER A 114 16.76 -24.82 11.20
N LYS A 115 16.82 -23.99 12.25
CA LYS A 115 17.61 -24.33 13.45
C LYS A 115 17.11 -25.59 14.15
N LEU A 116 15.79 -25.77 14.27
CA LEU A 116 15.22 -26.98 14.86
C LEU A 116 15.53 -28.22 14.00
N ASP A 117 15.36 -28.11 12.68
CA ASP A 117 15.63 -29.20 11.74
C ASP A 117 17.11 -29.64 11.80
N ASN A 118 18.05 -28.68 11.84
CA ASN A 118 19.49 -28.97 11.95
C ASN A 118 19.87 -29.68 13.26
N VAL A 119 19.18 -29.36 14.36
CA VAL A 119 19.42 -29.96 15.69
C VAL A 119 18.76 -31.35 15.79
N GLN A 120 17.77 -31.63 14.94
CA GLN A 120 17.10 -32.92 14.85
C GLN A 120 17.68 -33.86 13.78
N ASP A 121 18.53 -33.38 12.87
CA ASP A 121 19.13 -34.19 11.80
C ASP A 121 20.23 -35.12 12.34
N PRO A 122 20.02 -36.45 12.38
CA PRO A 122 20.98 -37.40 12.91
C PRO A 122 22.27 -37.47 12.07
N ASN A 123 22.28 -37.04 10.81
CA ASN A 123 23.47 -37.06 9.95
C ASN A 123 24.44 -35.89 10.23
N LEU A 124 23.94 -34.76 10.76
CA LEU A 124 24.76 -33.59 11.13
C LEU A 124 25.33 -33.70 12.56
N VAL A 125 24.66 -34.44 13.44
CA VAL A 125 25.05 -34.64 14.85
C VAL A 125 26.23 -35.62 15.01
N SER A 126 26.58 -36.37 13.96
CA SER A 126 27.53 -37.48 14.01
C SER A 126 29.03 -37.11 14.09
N MET A 127 29.44 -35.82 14.05
CA MET A 127 30.86 -35.48 13.87
C MET A 127 31.55 -34.62 14.95
N SER A 128 30.87 -34.04 15.95
CA SER A 128 31.62 -33.13 16.84
C SER A 128 31.16 -32.91 18.29
N ASN A 129 29.97 -33.33 18.72
CA ASN A 129 29.56 -33.48 20.13
C ASN A 129 28.09 -33.91 20.14
N PRO A 130 27.62 -34.74 21.08
CA PRO A 130 26.20 -35.02 21.20
C PRO A 130 25.48 -33.70 21.51
N VAL A 131 24.60 -33.27 20.60
CA VAL A 131 23.67 -32.16 20.82
C VAL A 131 22.96 -32.41 22.15
N SER A 132 23.04 -31.44 23.05
CA SER A 132 22.44 -31.60 24.37
C SER A 132 20.91 -31.58 24.26
N SER A 133 20.22 -32.37 25.09
CA SER A 133 18.75 -32.34 25.18
C SER A 133 18.21 -30.92 25.46
N GLN A 134 19.02 -30.08 26.11
CA GLN A 134 18.73 -28.67 26.37
C GLN A 134 18.70 -27.81 25.09
N GLU A 135 19.60 -28.03 24.14
CA GLU A 135 19.65 -27.28 22.87
C GLU A 135 18.45 -27.60 21.99
N THR A 136 18.04 -28.87 21.94
CA THR A 136 16.83 -29.30 21.22
C THR A 136 15.57 -28.70 21.84
N GLU A 137 15.47 -28.70 23.17
CA GLU A 137 14.33 -28.10 23.87
C GLU A 137 14.27 -26.58 23.66
N LEU A 138 15.42 -25.89 23.69
CA LEU A 138 15.51 -24.47 23.42
C LEU A 138 15.10 -24.12 21.98
N ALA A 139 15.58 -24.88 20.98
CA ALA A 139 15.20 -24.71 19.59
C ALA A 139 13.69 -24.93 19.38
N ALA A 140 13.11 -25.96 20.00
CA ALA A 140 11.68 -26.24 19.93
C ALA A 140 10.82 -25.13 20.56
N ARG A 141 11.24 -24.60 21.73
CA ARG A 141 10.58 -23.46 22.39
C ARG A 141 10.63 -22.20 21.53
N ASN A 142 11.78 -21.90 20.93
CA ASN A 142 11.94 -20.74 20.05
C ASN A 142 11.06 -20.84 18.80
N TYR A 143 11.01 -22.02 18.16
CA TYR A 143 10.11 -22.27 17.04
C TYR A 143 8.63 -22.13 17.43
N ALA A 144 8.22 -22.70 18.57
CA ALA A 144 6.84 -22.57 19.06
C ALA A 144 6.45 -21.11 19.31
N LYS A 145 7.35 -20.31 19.91
CA LYS A 145 7.16 -18.87 20.12
C LYS A 145 7.04 -18.11 18.80
N ALA A 146 7.96 -18.34 17.86
CA ALA A 146 7.92 -17.71 16.54
C ALA A 146 6.63 -18.04 15.78
N ARG A 147 6.18 -19.30 15.85
CA ARG A 147 4.93 -19.75 15.25
C ARG A 147 3.71 -19.06 15.87
N GLY A 148 3.67 -18.92 17.20
CA GLY A 148 2.62 -18.20 17.90
C GLY A 148 2.53 -16.74 17.47
N ASN A 149 3.66 -16.04 17.42
CA ASN A 149 3.75 -14.65 16.97
C ASN A 149 3.27 -14.50 15.52
N PHE A 150 3.71 -15.38 14.62
CA PHE A 150 3.28 -15.36 13.21
C PHE A 150 1.76 -15.55 13.06
N ILE A 151 1.17 -16.50 13.80
CA ILE A 151 -0.28 -16.73 13.77
C ILE A 151 -1.04 -15.50 14.26
N TYR A 152 -0.59 -14.89 15.36
CA TYR A 152 -1.20 -13.68 15.91
C TYR A 152 -1.11 -12.50 14.93
N ALA A 153 0.09 -12.22 14.40
CA ALA A 153 0.31 -11.16 13.43
C ALA A 153 -0.56 -11.37 12.17
N ARG A 154 -0.69 -12.61 11.70
CA ARG A 154 -1.53 -12.94 10.54
C ARG A 154 -3.01 -12.68 10.83
N ALA A 155 -3.51 -13.10 11.99
CA ALA A 155 -4.90 -12.87 12.37
C ALA A 155 -5.19 -11.37 12.51
N HIS A 156 -4.26 -10.61 13.08
CA HIS A 156 -4.34 -9.16 13.19
C HIS A 156 -4.40 -8.48 11.81
N ALA A 157 -3.48 -8.85 10.91
CA ALA A 157 -3.44 -8.36 9.53
C ALA A 157 -4.74 -8.64 8.77
N ILE A 158 -5.31 -9.84 8.94
CA ILE A 158 -6.57 -10.24 8.28
C ILE A 158 -7.74 -9.41 8.80
N ASN A 159 -7.80 -9.17 10.12
CA ASN A 159 -8.83 -8.35 10.73
C ASN A 159 -8.78 -6.90 10.21
N LEU A 160 -7.59 -6.30 10.22
CA LEU A 160 -7.36 -4.96 9.67
C LEU A 160 -7.75 -4.88 8.19
N GLY A 161 -7.29 -5.83 7.37
CA GLY A 161 -7.64 -5.87 5.95
C GLY A 161 -9.15 -6.00 5.73
N THR A 162 -9.87 -6.74 6.58
CA THR A 162 -11.34 -6.85 6.45
C THR A 162 -12.03 -5.52 6.75
N LYS A 163 -11.64 -4.85 7.85
CA LYS A 163 -12.14 -3.52 8.22
C LYS A 163 -11.83 -2.47 7.14
N LEU A 164 -10.64 -2.55 6.57
CA LEU A 164 -10.16 -1.65 5.53
C LEU A 164 -10.95 -1.84 4.24
N GLN A 165 -11.21 -3.08 3.85
CA GLN A 165 -12.06 -3.40 2.69
C GLN A 165 -13.46 -2.78 2.83
N ASP A 166 -14.08 -2.90 4.01
CA ASP A 166 -15.40 -2.31 4.26
C ASP A 166 -15.38 -0.78 4.19
N ARG A 167 -14.31 -0.14 4.68
CA ARG A 167 -14.14 1.32 4.58
C ARG A 167 -13.94 1.77 3.13
N PHE A 168 -13.10 1.07 2.35
CA PHE A 168 -12.93 1.35 0.92
C PHE A 168 -14.26 1.32 0.17
N ILE A 169 -15.07 0.28 0.40
CA ILE A 169 -16.38 0.16 -0.26
C ILE A 169 -17.28 1.33 0.13
N LYS A 170 -17.35 1.69 1.42
CA LYS A 170 -18.16 2.83 1.88
C LYS A 170 -17.71 4.14 1.25
N GLU A 171 -16.40 4.40 1.23
CA GLU A 171 -15.88 5.65 0.70
C GLU A 171 -16.03 5.73 -0.83
N MET A 172 -15.78 4.64 -1.56
CA MET A 172 -15.94 4.62 -3.02
C MET A 172 -17.40 4.60 -3.51
N VAL A 173 -18.36 4.21 -2.67
CA VAL A 173 -19.81 4.27 -3.01
C VAL A 173 -20.39 5.66 -2.73
N LEU A 174 -19.76 6.44 -1.85
CA LEU A 174 -20.24 7.77 -1.43
C LEU A 174 -19.67 8.94 -2.25
N VAL A 175 -18.72 8.68 -3.17
CA VAL A 175 -18.19 9.67 -4.13
C VAL A 175 -18.77 9.41 -5.51
#